data_AF-T1DBJ0-F1
#
_entry.id   AF-T1DBJ0-F1
#
_cell.length_a   1.000
_cell.length_b   1.000
_cell.length_c   1.000
_cell.angle_alpha   90.00
_cell.angle_beta   90.00
_cell.angle_gamma   90.00
#
_symmetry.space_group_name_H-M   'P 1'
#
loop_
_entity.id
_entity.type
_entity.pdbx_description
1 polymer ?
#
loop_
_entity_poly.entity_id
_entity_poly.type
_entity_poly.pdbx_seq_one_letter_code
_entity_poly.pdbx_strand_id
1 'polypeptide(L)' 'MEKIIVNEIKIPKTENPILIGGLPGIGNVGKIAADYLIEKLSMEKVCDIFSQYLPPQIFIDDEGVTAPIQEI' A
#
# COMPACT_ATOMS: atom_id res chain seq x y z
N MET A 1 -20.58 11.19 2.19
CA MET A 1 -19.13 11.01 2.01
C MET A 1 -18.91 9.58 1.53
N GLU A 2 -18.08 9.39 0.50
CA GLU A 2 -17.75 8.05 0.01
C GLU A 2 -17.04 7.26 1.10
N LYS A 3 -17.35 5.96 1.19
CA LYS A 3 -16.82 5.12 2.27
C LYS A 3 -15.41 4.60 2.00
N ILE A 4 -15.06 4.56 0.73
CA ILE A 4 -13.78 4.13 0.18
C ILE A 4 -13.43 5.15 -0.90
N ILE A 5 -12.21 5.68 -0.87
CA ILE A 5 -11.68 6.65 -1.82
C ILE A 5 -10.43 6.01 -2.43
N VAL A 6 -10.38 5.91 -3.75
CA VAL A 6 -9.19 5.44 -4.48
C VAL A 6 -8.56 6.65 -5.15
N ASN A 7 -7.34 6.99 -4.75
CA ASN A 7 -6.56 8.05 -5.35
C ASN A 7 -5.57 7.44 -6.34
N GLU A 8 -5.91 7.47 -7.62
CA GLU A 8 -5.10 6.90 -8.70
C GLU A 8 -3.94 7.85 -9.05
N ILE A 9 -2.71 7.32 -9.04
CA ILE A 9 -1.50 8.08 -9.39
C ILE A 9 -1.10 7.78 -10.83
N LYS A 10 -1.05 6.49 -11.17
CA LYS A 10 -0.66 6.02 -12.50
C LYS A 10 -1.32 4.67 -12.78
N ILE A 11 -2.01 4.58 -13.91
CA ILE A 11 -2.57 3.32 -14.40
C ILE A 11 -1.61 2.76 -15.46
N PRO A 12 -0.82 1.72 -15.15
CA PRO A 12 0.07 1.10 -16.13
C PRO A 12 -0.75 0.31 -17.16
N LYS A 13 -0.26 0.30 -18.41
CA LYS A 13 -0.77 -0.65 -19.41
C LYS A 13 -0.09 -2.00 -19.16
N THR A 14 -0.87 -3.00 -18.78
CA THR A 14 -0.39 -4.36 -18.49
C THR A 14 -1.18 -5.38 -19.29
N GLU A 15 -0.51 -6.41 -19.81
CA GLU A 15 -1.18 -7.58 -20.37
C GLU A 15 -1.15 -8.71 -19.34
N ASN A 16 -2.32 -9.14 -18.86
CA ASN A 16 -2.48 -10.22 -17.87
C ASN A 16 -1.58 -10.08 -16.61
N PRO A 17 -1.72 -9.00 -15.83
CA PRO A 17 -0.88 -8.79 -14.65
C PRO A 17 -1.17 -9.80 -13.54
N ILE A 18 -0.16 -10.05 -12.70
CA ILE A 18 -0.31 -10.81 -11.45
C ILE A 18 -0.39 -9.80 -10.31
N LEU A 19 -1.44 -9.91 -9.50
CA LEU A 19 -1.58 -9.14 -8.26
C LEU A 19 -1.07 -9.98 -7.08
N ILE A 20 -0.19 -9.40 -6.27
CA ILE A 20 0.31 -9.98 -5.03
C ILE A 20 -0.18 -9.12 -3.86
N GLY A 21 -0.89 -9.71 -2.90
CA GLY A 21 -1.38 -9.02 -1.70
C GLY A 21 -0.43 -9.20 -0.51
N GLY A 22 -0.13 -8.10 0.19
CA GLY A 22 0.90 -8.02 1.23
C GLY A 22 0.40 -7.48 2.57
N LEU A 23 -0.82 -7.84 2.97
CA LEU A 23 -1.47 -7.25 4.14
C LEU A 23 -0.79 -7.67 5.46
N PRO A 24 -0.85 -6.82 6.51
CA PRO A 24 -0.40 -7.17 7.85
C PRO A 24 -1.08 -8.43 8.41
N GLY A 25 -0.35 -9.24 9.16
CA GLY A 25 -0.83 -10.53 9.68
C GLY A 25 0.11 -11.13 10.72
N ILE A 26 -0.07 -12.42 11.05
CA ILE A 26 0.79 -13.10 12.03
C ILE A 26 2.25 -13.05 11.58
N GLY A 27 3.11 -12.43 12.39
CA GLY A 27 4.53 -12.29 12.11
C GLY A 27 4.87 -11.40 10.91
N ASN A 28 3.90 -10.66 10.36
CA ASN A 28 4.05 -9.76 9.22
C ASN A 28 4.70 -10.41 7.97
N VAL A 29 4.62 -11.74 7.83
CA VAL A 29 5.33 -12.46 6.75
C VAL A 29 4.91 -11.98 5.36
N GLY A 30 3.60 -11.82 5.12
CA GLY A 30 3.08 -11.33 3.84
C GLY A 30 3.53 -9.91 3.53
N LYS A 31 3.43 -9.02 4.53
CA LYS A 31 3.87 -7.62 4.44
C LYS A 31 5.36 -7.50 4.13
N ILE A 32 6.20 -8.20 4.89
CA ILE A 32 7.66 -8.20 4.68
C ILE A 32 8.02 -8.75 3.29
N ALA A 33 7.34 -9.81 2.83
CA ALA A 33 7.57 -10.36 1.51
C ALA A 33 7.16 -9.38 0.39
N ALA A 34 6.02 -8.70 0.53
CA ALA A 34 5.57 -7.70 -0.42
C ALA A 34 6.49 -6.47 -0.46
N ASP A 35 6.88 -5.95 0.70
CA ASP A 35 7.81 -4.82 0.82
C ASP A 35 9.17 -5.15 0.18
N TYR A 36 9.66 -6.37 0.41
CA TYR A 36 10.89 -6.85 -0.23
C TYR A 36 10.77 -6.90 -1.76
N LEU A 37 9.66 -7.38 -2.31
CA LEU A 37 9.43 -7.42 -3.76
C LEU A 37 9.34 -6.01 -4.35
N ILE A 38 8.66 -5.09 -3.68
CA ILE A 38 8.57 -3.68 -4.08
C ILE A 38 9.97 -3.07 -4.20
N GLU A 39 10.81 -3.26 -3.19
CA GLU A 39 12.18 -2.74 -3.17
C GLU A 39 13.04 -3.39 -4.27
N LYS A 40 13.05 -4.73 -4.35
CA LYS A 40 13.94 -5.46 -5.29
C LYS A 40 13.56 -5.31 -6.75
N LEU A 41 12.28 -5.09 -7.04
CA LEU A 41 11.79 -4.87 -8.40
C LEU A 41 11.65 -3.38 -8.74
N SER A 42 12.00 -2.48 -7.81
CA SER A 42 11.87 -1.03 -7.98
C SER A 42 10.47 -0.64 -8.45
N MET A 43 9.45 -1.20 -7.79
CA MET A 43 8.06 -0.99 -8.19
C MET A 43 7.65 0.48 -8.00
N GLU A 44 6.85 0.98 -8.94
CA GLU A 44 6.27 2.31 -8.86
C GLU A 44 4.89 2.26 -8.22
N LYS A 45 4.58 3.25 -7.38
CA LYS A 45 3.28 3.40 -6.74
C LYS A 45 2.21 3.77 -7.78
N VAL A 46 1.11 3.00 -7.81
CA VAL A 46 0.03 3.15 -8.82
C VAL A 46 -1.22 3.84 -8.28
N CYS A 47 -1.57 3.62 -7.01
CA CYS A 47 -2.72 4.24 -6.36
C CYS A 47 -2.58 4.22 -4.84
N ASP A 48 -3.47 4.97 -4.19
CA ASP A 48 -3.74 4.94 -2.76
C ASP A 48 -5.20 4.57 -2.49
N ILE A 49 -5.44 3.78 -1.45
CA ILE A 49 -6.79 3.42 -1.00
C ILE A 49 -7.01 3.97 0.40
N PHE A 50 -8.02 4.81 0.55
CA PHE A 50 -8.49 5.31 1.84
C PHE A 50 -9.87 4.75 2.13
N SER A 51 -10.13 4.37 3.37
CA SER A 51 -11.42 3.80 3.75
C SER A 51 -11.70 4.06 5.21
N GLN A 52 -12.97 4.34 5.54
CA GLN A 52 -13.40 4.46 6.94
C GLN A 52 -13.33 3.14 7.71
N TYR A 53 -13.14 2.02 6.98
CA TYR A 53 -13.03 0.68 7.54
C TYR A 53 -11.61 0.28 7.88
N LEU A 54 -10.60 1.03 7.41
CA LEU A 54 -9.21 0.81 7.80
C LEU A 54 -8.94 1.40 9.18
N PRO A 55 -8.03 0.80 9.97
CA PRO A 55 -7.65 1.35 11.27
C PRO A 55 -7.18 2.81 11.16
N PRO A 56 -7.56 3.72 12.07
CA PRO A 56 -7.11 5.12 12.05
C PRO A 56 -5.68 5.21 12.57
N GLN A 57 -4.71 4.78 11.77
CA GLN A 57 -3.29 4.75 12.12
C GLN A 57 -2.48 5.69 11.22
N ILE A 58 -1.44 6.29 11.81
CA ILE A 58 -0.49 7.17 11.13
C ILE A 58 0.91 6.59 11.23
N PHE A 59 1.63 6.61 10.10
CA PHE A 59 3.06 6.38 10.05
C PHE A 59 3.78 7.70 10.27
N ILE A 60 4.87 7.66 11.03
CA ILE A 60 5.78 8.77 11.26
C ILE A 60 7.13 8.30 10.75
N ASP A 61 7.67 8.98 9.74
CA ASP A 61 8.99 8.64 9.21
C ASP A 61 10.13 9.23 10.06
N ASP A 62 11.36 8.92 9.69
CA ASP A 62 12.56 9.36 10.40
C ASP A 62 12.76 10.90 10.36
N GLU A 63 12.09 11.60 9.43
CA GLU A 63 12.07 13.06 9.32
C GLU A 63 10.94 13.70 10.13
N GLY A 64 10.08 12.88 10.76
CA GLY A 64 8.93 13.33 11.53
C GLY A 64 7.72 13.70 10.67
N VAL A 65 7.70 13.33 9.39
CA VAL A 65 6.56 13.53 8.49
C VAL A 65 5.51 12.47 8.77
N THR A 66 4.28 12.92 8.97
CA THR A 66 3.14 12.04 9.23
C THR A 66 2.40 11.70 7.94
N ALA A 67 2.13 10.43 7.71
CA ALA A 67 1.26 9.96 6.63
C ALA A 67 0.25 8.94 7.17
N PRO A 68 -0.96 8.81 6.59
CA PRO A 68 -1.86 7.70 6.89
C PRO A 68 -1.16 6.37 6.61
N ILE A 69 -1.33 5.37 7.49
CA ILE A 69 -0.86 4.01 7.18
C ILE A 69 -1.61 3.51 5.94
N GLN A 70 -0.84 3.21 4.90
CA GLN A 70 -1.32 2.57 3.68
C GLN A 70 -1.03 1.08 3.83
N GLU A 71 -2.08 0.30 4.11
CA GLU A 71 -1.99 -1.16 4.06
C GLU A 71 -1.82 -1.56 2.59
N ILE A 72 -0.72 -2.25 2.29
CA ILE A 72 -0.42 -2.81 0.95
C ILE A 72 -1.14 -4.14 0.78
#